data_AF-A0A7X0DYJ1-F1
#
_entry.id   AF-A0A7X0DYJ1-F1
#
_cell.length_a   1.000
_cell.length_b   1.000
_cell.length_c   1.000
_cell.angle_alpha   90.00
_cell.angle_beta   90.00
_cell.angle_gamma   90.00
#
_symmetry.space_group_name_H-M   'P 1'
#
loop_
_entity.id
_entity.type
_entity.pdbx_description
1 polymer ?
#
loop_
_entity_poly.entity_id
_entity_poly.type
_entity_poly.pdbx_seq_one_letter_code
_entity_poly.pdbx_strand_id
1 'polypeptide(L)'
;MKKSTWEILFYPCNSNSPDYTFGIQSITVSMKSLKFILLLLIAVAACLPACNNANVSEKIDETRIIHENLDVLNQVIIYDGFTPPVASRIYAYTSLASYEALKFKNPKVLSITAQLKNFGNGPEPIKEKKYDFSLAATHAFFW
;
A
#
# COMPACT_ATOMS: atom_id res chain seq x y z
N MET A 1 17.16 14.09 -18.06
CA MET A 1 15.97 13.25 -18.29
C MET A 1 15.10 13.30 -17.04
N LYS A 2 14.15 14.25 -16.99
CA LYS A 2 13.22 14.47 -15.88
C LYS A 2 12.15 13.37 -15.91
N LYS A 3 12.23 12.37 -15.04
CA LYS A 3 11.02 11.61 -14.66
C LYS A 3 10.10 12.61 -13.98
N SER A 4 8.88 12.68 -14.46
CA SER A 4 8.18 13.94 -14.50
C SER A 4 7.40 14.27 -13.23
N THR A 5 7.76 13.93 -11.99
CA THR A 5 7.00 14.33 -10.76
C THR A 5 5.50 13.91 -10.67
N TRP A 6 4.78 13.67 -11.77
CA TRP A 6 3.35 13.38 -11.83
C TRP A 6 3.02 11.88 -12.00
N GLU A 7 4.03 11.01 -12.17
CA GLU A 7 3.84 9.54 -12.23
C GLU A 7 3.81 8.87 -10.84
N ILE A 8 4.03 9.62 -9.76
CA ILE A 8 4.25 9.06 -8.41
C ILE A 8 2.93 8.94 -7.62
N LEU A 9 1.84 9.59 -8.06
CA LEU A 9 0.54 9.53 -7.34
C LEU A 9 -0.25 8.24 -7.56
N PHE A 10 0.23 7.36 -8.43
CA PHE A 10 -0.49 6.20 -8.89
C PHE A 10 0.37 4.94 -8.74
N TYR A 11 0.68 4.60 -7.48
CA TYR A 11 1.34 3.33 -7.17
C TYR A 11 0.44 2.18 -7.62
N PRO A 12 0.87 1.36 -8.60
CA PRO A 12 0.14 0.16 -8.93
C PRO A 12 0.13 -0.72 -7.68
N CYS A 13 -1.04 -1.25 -7.34
CA CYS A 13 -1.19 -2.22 -6.24
C CYS A 13 -0.31 -3.44 -6.56
N ASN A 14 0.91 -3.48 -6.01
CA ASN A 14 1.80 -4.63 -6.09
C ASN A 14 1.82 -5.33 -4.73
N SER A 15 1.08 -6.42 -4.61
CA SER A 15 0.97 -7.25 -3.40
C SER A 15 2.09 -8.27 -3.24
N ASN A 16 3.25 -8.09 -3.89
CA ASN A 16 4.30 -9.12 -3.90
C ASN A 16 5.51 -8.68 -3.08
N SER A 17 5.49 -8.98 -1.78
CA SER A 17 6.72 -9.18 -1.01
C SER A 17 7.34 -10.52 -1.45
N PRO A 18 8.61 -10.57 -1.89
CA PRO A 18 9.21 -11.81 -2.37
C PRO A 18 9.59 -12.73 -1.21
N ASP A 19 8.88 -13.86 -1.10
CA ASP A 19 9.30 -14.99 -0.29
C ASP A 19 10.59 -15.60 -0.90
N TYR A 20 11.56 -15.81 -0.02
CA TYR A 20 12.88 -16.38 -0.27
C TYR A 20 12.74 -17.81 -0.84
N THR A 21 12.94 -17.96 -2.14
CA THR A 21 13.04 -19.28 -2.79
C THR A 21 14.49 -19.75 -2.75
N PHE A 22 14.83 -20.58 -1.75
CA PHE A 22 16.09 -21.33 -1.75
C PHE A 22 16.03 -22.43 -2.81
N GLY A 23 16.95 -22.38 -3.77
CA GLY A 23 17.08 -23.34 -4.85
C GLY A 23 17.40 -24.75 -4.32
N ILE A 24 16.63 -25.74 -4.77
CA ILE A 24 16.93 -27.15 -4.54
C ILE A 24 17.88 -27.62 -5.64
N GLN A 25 19.11 -27.91 -5.25
CA GLN A 25 20.12 -28.54 -6.10
C GLN A 25 19.90 -30.07 -6.08
N SER A 26 19.95 -30.68 -7.27
CA SER A 26 19.62 -32.09 -7.53
C SER A 26 20.60 -33.08 -6.87
N ILE A 27 20.08 -34.10 -6.18
CA ILE A 27 20.85 -35.21 -5.61
C ILE A 27 20.51 -36.48 -6.41
N THR A 28 21.49 -37.04 -7.12
CA THR A 28 21.39 -38.34 -7.77
C THR A 28 21.60 -39.46 -6.75
N VAL A 29 20.58 -40.29 -6.46
CA VAL A 29 20.69 -41.39 -5.48
C VAL A 29 20.63 -42.76 -6.15
N SER A 30 21.58 -43.62 -5.74
CA SER A 30 21.87 -44.97 -6.25
C SER A 30 20.85 -46.05 -5.82
N MET A 31 20.63 -47.04 -6.70
CA MET A 31 19.43 -47.87 -6.84
C MET A 31 19.12 -48.92 -5.75
N LYS A 32 19.85 -49.01 -4.63
CA LYS A 32 19.59 -50.02 -3.56
C LYS A 32 18.97 -49.46 -2.28
N SER A 33 19.06 -48.15 -2.06
CA SER A 33 18.40 -47.42 -0.96
C SER A 33 17.06 -46.79 -1.36
N LEU A 34 16.61 -47.03 -2.60
CA LEU A 34 15.43 -46.40 -3.22
C LEU A 34 14.13 -46.60 -2.44
N LYS A 35 13.92 -47.78 -1.85
CA LYS A 35 12.69 -48.08 -1.07
C LYS A 35 12.65 -47.33 0.26
N PHE A 36 13.80 -47.16 0.92
CA PHE A 36 13.89 -46.44 2.19
C PHE A 36 13.78 -44.93 2.01
N ILE A 37 14.36 -44.40 0.93
CA ILE A 37 14.27 -42.97 0.60
C ILE A 37 12.86 -42.62 0.13
N LEU A 38 12.21 -43.49 -0.65
CA LEU A 38 10.81 -43.29 -1.04
C LEU A 38 9.89 -43.23 0.18
N LEU A 39 10.11 -44.10 1.18
CA LEU A 39 9.32 -44.12 2.41
C LEU A 39 9.56 -42.88 3.29
N LEU A 40 10.80 -42.40 3.35
CA LEU A 40 11.15 -41.18 4.08
C LEU A 40 10.62 -39.91 3.39
N LEU A 41 10.58 -39.90 2.05
CA LEU A 41 10.06 -38.79 1.26
C LEU A 41 8.54 -38.69 1.34
N ILE A 42 7.83 -39.83 1.40
CA ILE A 42 6.38 -39.89 1.66
C ILE A 42 6.06 -39.41 3.09
N ALA A 43 6.88 -39.76 4.08
CA ALA A 43 6.70 -39.31 5.46
C ALA A 43 6.90 -37.79 5.63
N VAL A 44 7.86 -37.20 4.91
CA VAL A 44 8.08 -35.74 4.89
C VAL A 44 6.95 -35.02 4.13
N ALA A 45 6.46 -35.61 3.03
CA ALA A 45 5.34 -35.05 2.27
C ALA A 45 4.01 -35.07 3.05
N ALA A 46 3.82 -36.04 3.94
CA ALA A 46 2.63 -36.14 4.79
C ALA A 46 2.58 -35.10 5.92
N CYS A 47 3.68 -34.39 6.19
CA CYS A 47 3.74 -33.34 7.22
C CYS A 47 3.40 -31.94 6.68
N LEU A 48 2.94 -31.82 5.43
CA LEU A 48 2.65 -30.54 4.76
C LEU A 48 1.18 -30.20 4.44
N PRO A 49 0.11 -30.78 5.05
CA PRO A 49 -1.21 -30.15 4.93
C PRO A 49 -1.24 -28.96 5.91
N ALA A 50 -0.80 -27.80 5.45
CA ALA A 50 -1.62 -26.78 4.80
C ALA A 50 -2.03 -25.73 5.83
N CYS A 51 -1.10 -24.81 6.09
CA CYS A 51 -1.43 -23.48 6.54
C CYS A 51 -2.38 -22.90 5.48
N ASN A 52 -3.68 -23.09 5.65
CA ASN A 52 -4.68 -22.33 4.95
C ASN A 52 -4.67 -20.95 5.60
N ASN A 53 -3.61 -20.19 5.33
CA ASN A 53 -3.67 -18.75 5.36
C ASN A 53 -4.62 -18.39 4.23
N ALA A 54 -5.92 -18.57 4.46
CA ALA A 54 -6.88 -17.67 3.91
C ALA A 54 -6.32 -16.32 4.30
N ASN A 55 -5.68 -15.66 3.34
CA ASN A 55 -5.24 -14.30 3.45
C ASN A 55 -6.56 -13.56 3.65
N VAL A 56 -7.03 -13.52 4.90
CA VAL A 56 -8.00 -12.57 5.37
C VAL A 56 -7.23 -11.29 5.19
N SER A 57 -7.32 -10.76 3.98
CA SER A 57 -6.98 -9.38 3.68
C SER A 57 -7.89 -8.61 4.60
N GLU A 58 -7.41 -8.40 5.83
CA GLU A 58 -8.08 -7.64 6.84
C GLU A 58 -8.49 -6.35 6.14
N LYS A 59 -9.80 -6.11 6.09
CA LYS A 59 -10.34 -5.00 5.33
C LYS A 59 -9.68 -3.75 5.89
N ILE A 60 -8.76 -3.17 5.10
CA ILE A 60 -7.98 -2.04 5.53
C ILE A 60 -8.96 -0.93 5.94
N ASP A 61 -8.94 -0.57 7.22
CA ASP A 61 -9.73 0.54 7.73
C ASP A 61 -9.05 1.85 7.34
N GLU A 62 -9.52 2.42 6.24
CA GLU A 62 -9.03 3.71 5.72
C GLU A 62 -9.20 4.84 6.72
N THR A 63 -10.24 4.78 7.54
CA THR A 63 -10.52 5.78 8.57
C THR A 63 -9.37 5.79 9.57
N ARG A 64 -8.96 4.60 10.04
CA ARG A 64 -7.85 4.44 10.96
C ARG A 64 -6.54 4.97 10.37
N ILE A 65 -6.24 4.66 9.11
CA ILE A 65 -5.02 5.14 8.43
C ILE A 65 -4.96 6.67 8.40
N ILE A 66 -6.07 7.36 8.09
CA ILE A 66 -6.08 8.82 8.04
C ILE A 66 -5.88 9.43 9.43
N HIS A 67 -6.49 8.84 10.48
CA HIS A 67 -6.27 9.28 11.86
C HIS A 67 -4.82 9.09 12.29
N GLU A 68 -4.21 7.94 11.99
CA GLU A 68 -2.80 7.69 12.27
C GLU A 68 -1.88 8.67 11.56
N ASN A 69 -2.16 8.98 10.29
CA ASN A 69 -1.41 9.98 9.54
C ASN A 69 -1.50 11.37 10.20
N LEU A 70 -2.69 11.74 10.68
CA LEU A 70 -2.93 12.99 11.37
C LEU A 70 -2.19 13.05 12.71
N ASP A 71 -2.17 11.95 13.47
CA ASP A 71 -1.42 11.85 14.71
C ASP A 71 0.08 12.02 14.49
N VAL A 72 0.64 11.37 13.47
CA VAL A 72 2.05 11.53 13.09
C VAL A 72 2.34 12.98 12.70
N LEU A 73 1.49 13.60 11.88
CA LEU A 73 1.63 15.01 11.51
C LEU A 73 1.57 15.92 12.75
N ASN A 74 0.66 15.66 13.68
CA ASN A 74 0.53 16.43 14.90
C ASN A 74 1.79 16.32 15.78
N GLN A 75 2.38 15.14 15.91
CA GLN A 75 3.65 14.97 16.63
C GLN A 75 4.77 15.81 16.00
N VAL A 76 4.87 15.83 14.66
CA VAL A 76 5.85 16.65 13.95
C VAL A 76 5.59 18.15 14.19
N ILE A 77 4.33 18.58 14.13
CA ILE A 77 3.95 19.98 14.34
C ILE A 77 4.27 20.46 15.76
N ILE A 78 4.00 19.63 16.77
CA ILE A 78 4.31 19.91 18.17
C ILE A 78 5.82 19.96 18.37
N TYR A 79 6.54 18.98 17.83
CA TYR A 79 7.98 18.87 17.96
C TYR A 79 8.71 20.08 17.34
N ASP A 80 8.24 20.55 16.17
CA ASP A 80 8.80 21.72 15.49
C ASP A 80 8.24 23.06 16.02
N GLY A 81 7.28 23.02 16.94
CA GLY A 81 6.76 24.20 17.62
C GLY A 81 6.08 25.21 16.69
N PHE A 82 5.39 24.76 15.64
CA PHE A 82 4.69 25.68 14.74
C PHE A 82 3.61 26.47 15.47
N THR A 83 3.53 27.77 15.15
CA THR A 83 2.47 28.62 15.69
C THR A 83 1.10 28.19 15.16
N PRO A 84 0.00 28.42 15.91
CA PRO A 84 -1.36 28.04 15.49
C PRO A 84 -1.76 28.46 14.05
N PRO A 85 -1.47 29.68 13.55
CA PRO A 85 -1.82 30.05 12.19
C PRO A 85 -0.99 29.32 11.12
N VAL A 86 0.23 28.89 11.44
CA VAL A 86 1.08 28.12 10.51
C VAL A 86 0.59 26.68 10.44
N ALA A 87 0.38 26.05 11.60
CA ALA A 87 -0.14 24.69 11.69
C ALA A 87 -1.51 24.52 11.01
N SER A 88 -2.41 25.49 11.16
CA SER A 88 -3.75 25.45 10.54
C SER A 88 -3.70 25.28 9.02
N ARG A 89 -2.74 25.93 8.34
CA ARG A 89 -2.59 25.80 6.88
C ARG A 89 -2.06 24.44 6.48
N ILE A 90 -1.12 23.88 7.25
CA ILE A 90 -0.57 22.55 7.01
C ILE A 90 -1.69 21.51 7.06
N TYR A 91 -2.48 21.51 8.14
CA TYR A 91 -3.64 20.61 8.28
C TYR A 91 -4.63 20.75 7.13
N ALA A 92 -4.94 21.98 6.72
CA ALA A 92 -5.87 22.22 5.63
C ALA A 92 -5.38 21.64 4.30
N TYR A 93 -4.10 21.87 3.94
CA TYR A 93 -3.56 21.42 2.66
C TYR A 93 -3.35 19.91 2.61
N THR A 94 -2.82 19.29 3.66
CA THR A 94 -2.61 17.83 3.70
C THR A 94 -3.92 17.06 3.68
N SER A 95 -4.93 17.55 4.41
CA SER A 95 -6.27 16.95 4.41
C SER A 95 -6.98 17.12 3.06
N LEU A 96 -6.83 18.29 2.42
CA LEU A 96 -7.38 18.52 1.08
C LEU A 96 -6.74 17.60 0.03
N ALA A 97 -5.42 17.43 0.06
CA ALA A 97 -4.70 16.54 -0.85
C ALA A 97 -5.15 15.08 -0.70
N SER A 98 -5.23 14.59 0.54
CA SER A 98 -5.73 13.24 0.85
C SER A 98 -7.17 13.03 0.39
N TYR A 99 -8.05 14.02 0.61
CA TYR A 99 -9.45 13.97 0.17
C TYR A 99 -9.57 13.85 -1.36
N GLU A 100 -8.82 14.65 -2.11
CA GLU A 100 -8.85 14.63 -3.57
C GLU A 100 -8.28 13.33 -4.15
N ALA A 101 -7.37 12.65 -3.46
CA ALA A 101 -6.90 11.32 -3.83
C ALA A 101 -7.97 10.23 -3.55
N LEU A 102 -8.68 10.32 -2.42
CA LEU A 102 -9.73 9.35 -2.04
C LEU A 102 -11.02 9.48 -2.87
N LYS A 103 -11.32 10.67 -3.42
CA LYS A 103 -12.57 10.91 -4.16
C LYS A 103 -12.80 9.89 -5.28
N PHE A 104 -11.73 9.40 -5.92
CA PHE A 104 -11.81 8.47 -7.03
C PHE A 104 -12.28 7.06 -6.62
N LYS A 105 -12.23 6.73 -5.33
CA LYS A 105 -12.75 5.47 -4.80
C LYS A 105 -14.29 5.43 -4.82
N ASN A 106 -14.94 6.58 -4.57
CA ASN A 106 -16.40 6.66 -4.44
C ASN A 106 -16.96 7.73 -5.39
N PRO A 107 -17.71 7.36 -6.44
CA PRO A 107 -18.21 8.31 -7.44
C PRO A 107 -19.25 9.31 -6.91
N LYS A 108 -19.74 9.11 -5.68
CA LYS A 108 -20.66 10.03 -5.00
C LYS A 108 -19.96 11.23 -4.38
N VAL A 109 -18.64 11.21 -4.27
CA VAL A 109 -17.85 12.26 -3.63
C VAL A 109 -17.49 13.32 -4.67
N LEU A 110 -17.81 14.58 -4.37
CA LEU A 110 -17.52 15.71 -5.24
C LEU A 110 -16.13 16.28 -4.93
N SER A 111 -15.45 16.79 -5.95
CA SER A 111 -14.17 17.50 -5.73
C SER A 111 -14.42 18.83 -5.03
N ILE A 112 -13.70 19.06 -3.93
CA ILE A 112 -13.71 20.34 -3.21
C ILE A 112 -12.89 21.38 -3.99
N THR A 113 -11.84 20.94 -4.67
CA THR A 113 -10.99 21.84 -5.46
C THR A 113 -11.73 22.59 -6.57
N ALA A 114 -12.81 22.02 -7.09
CA ALA A 114 -13.66 22.68 -8.08
C ALA A 114 -14.38 23.94 -7.53
N GLN A 115 -14.53 24.06 -6.21
CA GLN A 115 -15.16 25.19 -5.55
C GLN A 115 -14.13 26.27 -5.12
N LEU A 116 -12.84 25.94 -5.16
CA LEU A 116 -11.78 26.83 -4.72
C LEU A 116 -11.35 27.75 -5.86
N LYS A 117 -11.28 29.05 -5.57
CA LYS A 117 -10.85 30.06 -6.56
C LYS A 117 -9.39 29.82 -6.94
N ASN A 118 -9.12 29.79 -8.24
CA ASN A 118 -7.77 29.65 -8.80
C ASN A 118 -7.08 28.30 -8.49
N PHE A 119 -7.87 27.25 -8.24
CA PHE A 119 -7.35 25.89 -8.12
C PHE A 119 -7.50 25.15 -9.46
N GLY A 120 -6.41 24.57 -9.96
CA GLY A 120 -6.43 23.79 -11.20
C GLY A 120 -7.01 22.39 -10.98
N ASN A 121 -7.46 21.74 -12.04
CA ASN A 121 -7.90 20.34 -11.96
C ASN A 121 -6.71 19.44 -11.60
N GLY A 122 -6.90 18.58 -10.60
CA GLY A 122 -5.91 17.56 -10.23
C GLY A 122 -5.78 16.45 -11.27
N PRO A 123 -4.74 15.62 -11.17
CA PRO A 123 -4.52 14.50 -12.08
C PRO A 123 -5.63 13.45 -11.95
N GLU A 124 -6.10 12.92 -13.09
CA GLU A 124 -7.11 11.87 -13.14
C GLU A 124 -6.46 10.47 -13.28
N PRO A 125 -7.00 9.44 -12.62
CA PRO A 125 -6.50 8.07 -12.75
C PRO A 125 -6.76 7.51 -14.15
N ILE A 126 -5.75 6.85 -14.71
CA ILE A 126 -5.88 6.11 -15.98
C ILE A 126 -6.77 4.89 -15.74
N LYS A 127 -7.92 4.81 -16.44
CA LYS A 127 -8.98 3.80 -16.24
C LYS A 127 -8.52 2.34 -16.41
N GLU A 128 -7.41 2.09 -17.09
CA GLU A 128 -6.90 0.75 -17.42
C GLU A 128 -6.00 0.14 -16.34
N LYS A 129 -5.69 0.87 -15.26
CA LYS A 129 -4.85 0.39 -14.16
C LYS A 129 -5.63 0.29 -12.85
N LYS A 130 -5.32 -0.75 -12.07
CA LYS A 130 -5.83 -0.93 -10.71
C LYS A 130 -5.01 -0.10 -9.73
N TYR A 131 -5.67 0.80 -9.01
CA TYR A 131 -5.04 1.66 -8.01
C TYR A 131 -5.53 1.34 -6.60
N ASP A 132 -4.62 1.50 -5.64
CA ASP A 132 -4.95 1.58 -4.23
C ASP A 132 -5.09 3.06 -3.84
N PHE A 133 -6.34 3.52 -3.72
CA PHE A 133 -6.63 4.91 -3.39
C PHE A 133 -6.30 5.24 -1.94
N SER A 134 -6.33 4.27 -1.03
CA SER A 134 -5.97 4.47 0.38
C SER A 134 -4.48 4.76 0.50
N LEU A 135 -3.64 4.01 -0.22
CA LEU A 135 -2.21 4.25 -0.29
C LEU A 135 -1.89 5.59 -0.97
N ALA A 136 -2.54 5.88 -2.10
CA ALA A 136 -2.36 7.16 -2.81
C ALA A 136 -2.71 8.35 -1.91
N ALA A 137 -3.75 8.23 -1.09
CA ALA A 137 -4.18 9.26 -0.15
C ALA A 137 -3.16 9.51 0.97
N THR A 138 -2.62 8.45 1.58
CA THR A 138 -1.54 8.57 2.56
C THR A 138 -0.29 9.19 1.94
N HIS A 139 0.07 8.79 0.73
CA HIS A 139 1.20 9.39 0.03
C HIS A 139 0.96 10.88 -0.25
N ALA A 140 -0.21 11.25 -0.76
CA ALA A 140 -0.58 12.65 -1.00
C ALA A 140 -0.64 13.50 0.28
N PHE A 141 -0.91 12.89 1.44
CA PHE A 141 -0.96 13.58 2.72
C PHE A 141 0.42 14.05 3.22
N PHE A 142 1.50 13.31 2.92
CA PHE A 142 2.85 13.57 3.41
C PHE A 142 3.81 14.17 2.37
N TRP A 143 3.31 14.48 1.16
CA TRP A 143 4.14 14.89 0.04
C TRP A 143 4.52 16.37 0.06
#